data_AF-A0A6I2J358-F1
#
_entry.id   AF-A0A6I2J358-F1
#
_cell.length_a   1.000
_cell.length_b   1.000
_cell.length_c   1.000
_cell.angle_alpha   90.00
_cell.angle_beta   90.00
_cell.angle_gamma   90.00
#
_symmetry.space_group_name_H-M   'P 1'
#
loop_
_entity.id
_entity.type
_entity.pdbx_description
1 polymer ?
#
loop_
_entity_poly.entity_id
_entity_poly.type
_entity_poly.pdbx_seq_one_letter_code
_entity_poly.pdbx_strand_id
1 'polypeptide(L)'
;MKKRFALSLMIAGMFTSSVFAAGNTGTINFIGVLTDTTCNFSLANANGAHINAVDLGTHTATTFTNSTEVSFSLIPDQNVASCKTPGAKKVSFEVVPSGLNSAGVNNTGTATNAAIKLEVQGQSGFTEISSATPKEADVKVDATTGAIPLKASMVSIGTATPGTVAGGAVFAVTYQ
;
A
#
# COMPACT_ATOMS: atom_id res chain seq x y z
N MET A 1 -80.15 -20.12 37.87
CA MET A 1 -79.75 -21.52 37.61
C MET A 1 -78.79 -21.56 36.42
N LYS A 2 -77.82 -22.49 36.46
CA LYS A 2 -76.91 -22.98 35.39
C LYS A 2 -75.64 -22.18 35.04
N LYS A 3 -74.56 -22.65 35.67
CA LYS A 3 -73.13 -22.57 35.31
C LYS A 3 -72.85 -23.25 33.95
N ARG A 4 -71.88 -22.75 33.17
CA ARG A 4 -70.80 -23.42 32.34
C ARG A 4 -69.83 -22.30 31.90
N PHE A 5 -68.56 -22.17 32.27
CA PHE A 5 -67.31 -22.95 32.12
C PHE A 5 -66.77 -23.11 30.68
N ALA A 6 -65.46 -22.81 30.54
CA ALA A 6 -64.54 -22.89 29.38
C ALA A 6 -64.62 -21.69 28.39
N LEU A 7 -63.54 -21.16 27.78
CA LEU A 7 -62.26 -21.74 27.36
C LEU A 7 -61.24 -20.63 27.02
N SER A 8 -59.96 -20.92 27.23
CA SER A 8 -58.75 -20.11 26.95
C SER A 8 -58.65 -19.48 25.55
N LEU A 9 -57.90 -18.37 25.45
CA LEU A 9 -56.89 -18.16 24.41
C LEU A 9 -55.91 -17.03 24.81
N MET A 10 -54.68 -17.44 25.17
CA MET A 10 -53.50 -16.59 25.20
C MET A 10 -53.29 -15.96 23.82
N ILE A 11 -53.21 -14.63 23.75
CA ILE A 11 -52.60 -13.95 22.60
C ILE A 11 -51.36 -13.24 23.12
N ALA A 12 -50.21 -13.82 22.77
CA ALA A 12 -48.90 -13.23 22.93
C ALA A 12 -48.81 -11.95 22.08
N GLY A 13 -48.81 -10.80 22.73
CA GLY A 13 -48.72 -9.49 22.10
C GLY A 13 -47.33 -8.89 22.28
N MET A 14 -46.47 -9.12 21.28
CA MET A 14 -45.44 -8.20 20.78
C MET A 14 -44.56 -7.49 21.82
N PHE A 15 -43.43 -8.10 22.18
CA PHE A 15 -42.25 -7.31 22.52
C PHE A 15 -41.77 -6.66 21.23
N THR A 16 -41.95 -5.35 21.11
CA THR A 16 -41.29 -4.54 20.09
C THR A 16 -39.79 -4.63 20.37
N SER A 17 -39.11 -5.51 19.66
CA SER A 17 -37.67 -5.45 19.54
C SER A 17 -37.35 -4.10 18.91
N SER A 18 -36.83 -3.18 19.71
CA SER A 18 -36.08 -2.03 19.23
C SER A 18 -34.84 -2.59 18.51
N VAL A 19 -35.03 -3.03 17.27
CA VAL A 19 -33.95 -3.21 16.31
C VAL A 19 -33.38 -1.81 16.17
N PHE A 20 -32.30 -1.52 16.89
CA PHE A 20 -31.44 -0.42 16.54
C PHE A 20 -31.05 -0.67 15.09
N ALA A 21 -31.59 0.14 14.19
CA ALA A 21 -31.14 0.23 12.83
C ALA A 21 -29.61 0.35 12.89
N ALA A 22 -28.91 -0.62 12.31
CA ALA A 22 -27.50 -0.50 12.03
C ALA A 22 -27.35 0.76 11.16
N GLY A 23 -27.05 1.89 11.80
CA GLY A 23 -26.87 3.15 11.11
C GLY A 23 -25.75 2.94 10.11
N ASN A 24 -26.05 3.16 8.82
CA ASN A 24 -25.05 3.20 7.77
C ASN A 24 -23.93 4.15 8.19
N THR A 25 -22.79 3.60 8.56
CA THR A 25 -21.56 4.37 8.73
C THR A 25 -20.73 4.21 7.46
N GLY A 26 -20.51 5.34 6.78
CA GLY A 26 -19.55 5.46 5.70
C GLY A 26 -18.36 6.30 6.15
N THR A 27 -17.18 5.99 5.66
CA THR A 27 -15.98 6.81 5.86
C THR A 27 -15.95 7.89 4.80
N ILE A 28 -15.94 9.16 5.19
CA ILE A 28 -15.60 10.25 4.26
C ILE A 28 -14.16 10.66 4.55
N ASN A 29 -13.28 10.42 3.57
CA ASN A 29 -11.87 10.79 3.67
C ASN A 29 -11.66 12.12 2.91
N PHE A 30 -11.34 13.18 3.65
CA PHE A 30 -10.89 14.45 3.07
C PHE A 30 -9.40 14.60 3.35
N ILE A 31 -8.60 14.57 2.29
CA ILE A 31 -7.16 14.75 2.35
C ILE A 31 -6.81 15.93 1.44
N GLY A 32 -6.15 16.95 1.99
CA GLY A 32 -5.70 18.11 1.24
C GLY A 32 -4.35 18.59 1.77
N VAL A 33 -3.41 18.86 0.87
CA VAL A 33 -2.10 19.43 1.19
C VAL A 33 -1.92 20.69 0.34
N LEU A 34 -1.69 21.82 0.99
CA LEU A 34 -1.29 23.08 0.36
C LEU A 34 0.22 23.21 0.53
N THR A 35 0.97 23.17 -0.56
CA THR A 35 2.44 23.37 -0.55
C THR A 35 2.81 24.48 -1.51
N ASP A 36 3.74 25.35 -1.12
CA ASP A 36 4.33 26.37 -2.00
C ASP A 36 5.26 25.75 -3.08
N THR A 37 5.51 24.44 -3.02
CA THR A 37 6.33 23.71 -4.01
C THR A 37 5.75 22.32 -4.24
N THR A 38 5.30 22.06 -5.46
CA THR A 38 5.00 20.72 -5.96
C THR A 38 6.07 20.32 -6.97
N CYS A 39 6.81 19.25 -6.67
CA CYS A 39 7.67 18.62 -7.66
C CYS A 39 6.96 17.38 -8.17
N ASN A 40 6.84 17.27 -9.49
CA ASN A 40 6.47 16.00 -10.09
C ASN A 40 7.67 15.05 -9.97
N PHE A 41 7.40 13.77 -9.76
CA PHE A 41 8.42 12.75 -9.64
C PHE A 41 8.17 11.66 -10.67
N SER A 42 9.26 11.18 -11.25
CA SER A 42 9.29 10.04 -12.16
C SER A 42 10.19 8.94 -11.59
N LEU A 43 9.97 7.71 -12.05
CA LEU A 43 10.86 6.60 -11.74
C LEU A 43 12.14 6.72 -12.55
N ALA A 44 13.28 6.41 -11.92
CA ALA A 44 14.56 6.23 -12.58
C ALA A 44 15.23 4.94 -12.13
N ASN A 45 15.95 4.29 -13.04
CA ASN A 45 16.77 3.13 -12.70
C ASN A 45 18.02 3.55 -11.89
N ALA A 46 18.83 2.57 -11.46
CA ALA A 46 20.06 2.82 -10.71
C ALA A 46 21.08 3.74 -11.42
N ASN A 47 20.98 3.89 -12.74
CA ASN A 47 21.85 4.77 -13.54
C ASN A 47 21.25 6.19 -13.72
N GLY A 48 20.09 6.47 -13.13
CA GLY A 48 19.39 7.75 -13.24
C GLY A 48 18.57 7.93 -14.52
N ALA A 49 18.44 6.91 -15.37
CA ALA A 49 17.60 6.99 -16.56
C ALA A 49 16.13 6.76 -16.20
N HIS A 50 15.24 7.59 -16.75
CA HIS A 50 13.81 7.47 -16.55
C HIS A 50 13.28 6.12 -17.03
N ILE A 51 12.42 5.50 -16.23
CA ILE A 51 11.77 4.21 -16.53
C ILE A 51 10.27 4.32 -16.25
N ASN A 52 9.47 3.48 -16.92
CA ASN A 52 8.02 3.43 -16.70
C ASN A 52 7.61 2.28 -15.77
N ALA A 53 8.50 1.29 -15.60
CA ALA A 53 8.27 0.11 -14.76
C ALA A 53 9.61 -0.42 -14.24
N VAL A 54 9.57 -1.04 -13.06
CA VAL A 54 10.72 -1.74 -12.48
C VAL A 54 10.63 -3.21 -12.89
N ASP A 55 11.64 -3.70 -13.62
CA ASP A 55 11.75 -5.11 -13.98
C ASP A 55 12.43 -5.89 -12.85
N LEU A 56 11.72 -6.87 -12.28
CA LEU A 56 12.23 -7.75 -11.20
C LEU A 56 12.94 -9.00 -11.74
N GLY A 57 12.99 -9.16 -13.07
CA GLY A 57 13.62 -10.28 -13.76
C GLY A 57 12.81 -11.57 -13.72
N THR A 58 13.39 -12.62 -14.30
CA THR A 58 12.82 -13.97 -14.35
C THR A 58 13.52 -14.90 -13.36
N HIS A 59 12.74 -15.65 -12.57
CA HIS A 59 13.25 -16.53 -11.52
C HIS A 59 12.59 -17.90 -11.59
N THR A 60 13.30 -18.94 -11.16
CA THR A 60 12.79 -20.32 -11.15
C THR A 60 11.99 -20.60 -9.88
N ALA A 61 10.72 -20.98 -10.03
CA ALA A 61 9.79 -21.21 -8.91
C ALA A 61 10.25 -22.30 -7.92
N THR A 62 11.03 -23.29 -8.36
CA THR A 62 11.42 -24.48 -7.57
C THR A 62 12.38 -24.18 -6.40
N THR A 63 13.02 -23.02 -6.39
CA THR A 63 13.96 -22.59 -5.34
C THR A 63 13.70 -21.15 -4.89
N PHE A 64 12.53 -20.62 -5.23
CA PHE A 64 12.25 -19.21 -5.05
C PHE A 64 11.88 -18.90 -3.60
N THR A 65 12.82 -18.29 -2.88
CA THR A 65 12.56 -17.69 -1.57
C THR A 65 12.41 -16.18 -1.73
N ASN A 66 13.44 -15.51 -2.25
CA ASN A 66 13.44 -14.08 -2.57
C ASN A 66 14.26 -13.86 -3.84
N SER A 67 13.88 -12.89 -4.67
CA SER A 67 14.71 -12.45 -5.79
C SER A 67 15.85 -11.56 -5.31
N THR A 68 16.83 -11.33 -6.19
CA THR A 68 17.76 -10.20 -6.04
C THR A 68 16.98 -8.89 -5.95
N GLU A 69 17.45 -7.98 -5.09
CA GLU A 69 16.91 -6.63 -4.98
C GLU A 69 17.26 -5.79 -6.21
N VAL A 70 16.26 -5.12 -6.77
CA VAL A 70 16.41 -4.16 -7.86
C VAL A 70 16.31 -2.77 -7.26
N SER A 71 17.39 -1.98 -7.43
CA SER A 71 17.45 -0.59 -6.96
C SER A 71 16.92 0.37 -8.02
N PHE A 72 16.12 1.33 -7.58
CA PHE A 72 15.55 2.39 -8.41
C PHE A 72 15.28 3.63 -7.55
N SER A 73 14.88 4.74 -8.15
CA SER A 73 14.64 5.99 -7.41
C SER A 73 13.40 6.71 -7.92
N LEU A 74 12.77 7.50 -7.06
CA LEU A 74 11.91 8.60 -7.49
C LEU A 74 12.77 9.83 -7.66
N ILE A 75 12.84 10.38 -8.87
CA ILE A 75 13.58 11.60 -9.17
C ILE A 75 12.62 12.73 -9.52
N PRO A 76 12.85 13.97 -9.04
CA PRO A 76 12.02 15.09 -9.41
C PRO A 76 12.22 15.42 -10.89
N ASP A 77 11.14 15.63 -11.62
CA ASP A 77 11.18 16.02 -13.05
C ASP A 77 11.78 17.42 -13.23
N GLN A 78 11.75 18.23 -12.17
CA GLN A 78 12.26 19.58 -12.15
C GLN A 78 13.53 19.66 -11.32
N ASN A 79 14.55 20.28 -11.91
CA ASN A 79 15.84 20.51 -11.28
C ASN A 79 15.86 21.81 -10.46
N VAL A 80 14.95 21.95 -9.50
CA VAL A 80 14.85 23.13 -8.62
C VAL A 80 15.27 22.80 -7.19
N ALA A 81 15.89 23.76 -6.50
CA ALA A 81 16.47 23.55 -5.17
C ALA A 81 15.46 23.05 -4.13
N SER A 82 14.22 23.53 -4.20
CA SER A 82 13.13 23.09 -3.32
C SER A 82 12.77 21.61 -3.50
N CYS A 83 13.03 21.00 -4.67
CA CYS A 83 12.90 19.55 -4.87
C CYS A 83 14.07 18.76 -4.27
N LYS A 84 15.15 19.39 -3.84
CA LYS A 84 16.38 18.72 -3.38
C LYS A 84 16.63 18.79 -1.89
N THR A 85 15.85 19.60 -1.17
CA THR A 85 16.03 19.84 0.26
C THR A 85 15.96 18.53 1.05
N PRO A 86 17.07 18.09 1.69
CA PRO A 86 17.09 16.87 2.50
C PRO A 86 16.30 17.03 3.80
N GLY A 87 15.65 15.96 4.25
CA GLY A 87 15.04 15.88 5.59
C GLY A 87 13.70 16.60 5.77
N ALA A 88 13.19 17.27 4.73
CA ALA A 88 11.89 17.95 4.73
C ALA A 88 10.83 17.22 3.89
N LYS A 89 10.94 15.89 3.76
CA LYS A 89 10.04 15.11 2.90
C LYS A 89 9.59 13.81 3.54
N LYS A 90 8.31 13.53 3.37
CA LYS A 90 7.71 12.21 3.57
C LYS A 90 7.23 11.65 2.25
N VAL A 91 7.31 10.34 2.10
CA VAL A 91 6.64 9.64 1.01
C VAL A 91 5.60 8.73 1.60
N SER A 92 4.36 8.90 1.15
CA SER A 92 3.27 7.97 1.40
C SER A 92 3.07 7.07 0.18
N PHE A 93 2.78 5.80 0.42
CA PHE A 93 2.50 4.83 -0.63
C PHE A 93 1.08 4.30 -0.49
N GLU A 94 0.32 4.37 -1.57
CA GLU A 94 -0.96 3.71 -1.73
C GLU A 94 -0.86 2.64 -2.81
N VAL A 95 -0.91 1.38 -2.40
CA VAL A 95 -0.70 0.24 -3.30
C VAL A 95 -2.01 -0.11 -4.00
N VAL A 96 -2.02 0.01 -5.32
CA VAL A 96 -3.17 -0.26 -6.19
C VAL A 96 -2.75 -1.17 -7.34
N PRO A 97 -3.58 -2.14 -7.75
CA PRO A 97 -4.96 -2.37 -7.33
C PRO A 97 -5.11 -3.40 -6.19
N SER A 98 -4.05 -4.13 -5.84
CA SER A 98 -4.13 -5.34 -5.01
C SER A 98 -3.95 -5.11 -3.50
N GLY A 99 -3.51 -3.92 -3.10
CA GLY A 99 -3.21 -3.61 -1.70
C GLY A 99 -1.94 -4.29 -1.18
N LEU A 100 -1.78 -4.26 0.14
CA LEU A 100 -0.60 -4.78 0.86
C LEU A 100 -0.95 -6.03 1.67
N ASN A 101 0.02 -6.93 1.80
CA ASN A 101 0.06 -8.00 2.78
C ASN A 101 1.28 -7.83 3.70
N SER A 102 1.52 -8.80 4.59
CA SER A 102 2.62 -8.76 5.56
C SER A 102 4.03 -8.85 4.94
N ALA A 103 4.14 -9.22 3.66
CA ALA A 103 5.38 -9.35 2.90
C ALA A 103 5.53 -8.25 1.82
N GLY A 104 4.59 -7.30 1.75
CA GLY A 104 4.63 -6.17 0.83
C GLY A 104 3.42 -6.07 -0.10
N VAL A 105 3.66 -5.71 -1.35
CA VAL A 105 2.65 -5.52 -2.41
C VAL A 105 2.11 -6.88 -2.86
N ASN A 106 0.79 -7.02 -2.87
CA ASN A 106 0.11 -8.22 -3.34
C ASN A 106 0.35 -8.44 -4.85
N ASN A 107 0.61 -9.69 -5.24
CA ASN A 107 0.73 -10.08 -6.64
C ASN A 107 -0.65 -10.00 -7.35
N THR A 108 -0.70 -9.35 -8.51
CA THR A 108 -1.85 -9.32 -9.44
C THR A 108 -1.66 -10.23 -10.66
N GLY A 109 -0.48 -10.81 -10.83
CA GLY A 109 -0.18 -11.77 -11.89
C GLY A 109 -0.68 -13.18 -11.60
N THR A 110 -0.24 -14.14 -12.42
CA THR A 110 -0.71 -15.54 -12.35
C THR A 110 0.06 -16.44 -11.40
N ALA A 111 1.24 -16.02 -10.93
CA ALA A 111 1.99 -16.77 -9.93
C ALA A 111 1.25 -16.76 -8.58
N THR A 112 1.19 -17.90 -7.90
CA THR A 112 0.64 -17.98 -6.54
C THR A 112 1.77 -17.98 -5.51
N ASN A 113 1.43 -17.61 -4.28
CA ASN A 113 2.36 -17.55 -3.15
C ASN A 113 3.60 -16.67 -3.40
N ALA A 114 3.43 -15.60 -4.18
CA ALA A 114 4.44 -14.57 -4.42
C ALA A 114 3.88 -13.19 -4.07
N ALA A 115 4.75 -12.30 -3.62
CA ALA A 115 4.49 -10.89 -3.38
C ALA A 115 5.68 -10.04 -3.87
N ILE A 116 5.53 -8.72 -3.88
CA ILE A 116 6.62 -7.79 -4.18
C ILE A 116 6.95 -7.03 -2.89
N LYS A 117 8.16 -7.24 -2.38
CA LYS A 117 8.70 -6.43 -1.29
C LYS A 117 9.14 -5.09 -1.87
N LEU A 118 8.62 -4.00 -1.31
CA LEU A 118 9.00 -2.64 -1.66
C LEU A 118 9.65 -2.00 -0.44
N GLU A 119 10.82 -1.39 -0.63
CA GLU A 119 11.54 -0.71 0.43
C GLU A 119 11.89 0.71 -0.01
N VAL A 120 11.72 1.66 0.90
CA VAL A 120 12.10 3.06 0.69
C VAL A 120 13.25 3.41 1.62
N GLN A 121 14.23 4.19 1.14
CA GLN A 121 15.33 4.63 1.97
C GLN A 121 14.88 5.77 2.89
N GLY A 122 14.76 5.46 4.18
CA GLY A 122 14.62 6.44 5.24
C GLY A 122 15.98 6.91 5.77
N GLN A 123 15.93 7.76 6.80
CA GLN A 123 17.14 8.33 7.40
C GLN A 123 18.02 7.28 8.10
N SER A 124 17.41 6.27 8.72
CA SER A 124 18.10 5.22 9.46
C SER A 124 18.34 3.94 8.66
N GLY A 125 17.93 3.89 7.38
CA GLY A 125 18.03 2.71 6.53
C GLY A 125 16.80 2.49 5.66
N PHE A 126 16.78 1.37 4.94
CA PHE A 126 15.62 0.96 4.16
C PHE A 126 14.50 0.48 5.08
N THR A 127 13.28 0.94 4.80
CA THR A 127 12.05 0.53 5.49
C THR A 127 11.13 -0.15 4.50
N GLU A 128 10.65 -1.34 4.85
CA GLU A 128 9.68 -2.09 4.05
C GLU A 128 8.30 -1.43 4.11
N ILE A 129 7.63 -1.37 2.96
CA ILE A 129 6.23 -0.95 2.81
C ILE A 129 5.36 -2.20 2.73
N SER A 130 4.58 -2.47 3.78
CA SER A 130 3.75 -3.65 3.96
C SER A 130 2.46 -3.30 4.71
N SER A 131 1.57 -4.28 4.91
CA SER A 131 0.40 -4.08 5.79
C SER A 131 0.77 -3.99 7.27
N ALA A 132 1.98 -4.41 7.64
CA ALA A 132 2.48 -4.43 9.01
C ALA A 132 3.35 -3.21 9.36
N THR A 133 3.74 -2.41 8.36
CA THR A 133 4.59 -1.24 8.52
C THR A 133 3.86 0.04 8.12
N PRO A 134 4.31 1.22 8.60
CA PRO A 134 3.72 2.50 8.21
C PRO A 134 3.78 2.68 6.70
N LYS A 135 2.68 3.13 6.09
CA LYS A 135 2.61 3.49 4.67
C LYS A 135 3.24 4.85 4.36
N GLU A 136 3.82 5.48 5.38
CA GLU A 136 4.50 6.77 5.31
C GLU A 136 5.89 6.62 5.92
N ALA A 137 6.90 7.15 5.24
CA ALA A 137 8.27 7.17 5.75
C ALA A 137 8.88 8.56 5.57
N ASP A 138 9.62 9.01 6.60
CA ASP A 138 10.59 10.08 6.43
C ASP A 138 11.71 9.58 5.53
N VAL A 139 11.88 10.23 4.38
CA VAL A 139 12.78 9.73 3.35
C VAL A 139 14.13 10.43 3.36
N LYS A 140 15.17 9.67 3.04
CA LYS A 140 16.46 10.25 2.68
C LYS A 140 16.40 10.73 1.24
N VAL A 141 16.58 12.03 1.06
CA VAL A 141 16.66 12.68 -0.25
C VAL A 141 18.12 12.92 -0.59
N ASP A 142 18.55 12.53 -1.79
CA ASP A 142 19.85 12.92 -2.31
C ASP A 142 19.89 14.43 -2.53
N ALA A 143 20.80 15.13 -1.85
CA ALA A 143 20.87 16.59 -1.88
C ALA A 143 21.26 17.17 -3.25
N THR A 144 21.87 16.36 -4.12
CA THR A 144 22.36 16.78 -5.43
C THR A 144 21.28 16.66 -6.49
N THR A 145 20.52 15.57 -6.45
CA THR A 145 19.56 15.17 -7.47
C THR A 145 18.10 15.30 -7.03
N GLY A 146 17.85 15.34 -5.72
CA GLY A 146 16.50 15.25 -5.15
C GLY A 146 15.94 13.82 -5.19
N ALA A 147 16.76 12.84 -5.56
CA ALA A 147 16.35 11.44 -5.67
C ALA A 147 15.97 10.86 -4.32
N ILE A 148 14.88 10.10 -4.29
CA ILE A 148 14.46 9.28 -3.16
C ILE A 148 14.74 7.83 -3.55
N PRO A 149 15.71 7.14 -2.92
CA PRO A 149 16.07 5.77 -3.29
C PRO A 149 15.05 4.74 -2.80
N LEU A 150 14.80 3.73 -3.63
CA LEU A 150 13.93 2.59 -3.35
C LEU A 150 14.59 1.28 -3.79
N LYS A 151 14.07 0.18 -3.27
CA LYS A 151 14.37 -1.17 -3.69
C LYS A 151 13.10 -1.97 -3.85
N ALA A 152 13.09 -2.89 -4.80
CA ALA A 152 12.05 -3.88 -4.91
C ALA A 152 12.63 -5.26 -5.17
N SER A 153 11.97 -6.28 -4.65
CA SER A 153 12.26 -7.69 -4.93
C SER A 153 10.96 -8.48 -4.93
N MET A 154 10.95 -9.59 -5.64
CA MET A 154 9.90 -10.59 -5.45
C MET A 154 10.23 -11.40 -4.19
N VAL A 155 9.19 -11.75 -3.43
CA VAL A 155 9.33 -12.57 -2.23
C VAL A 155 8.30 -13.69 -2.25
N SER A 156 8.69 -14.85 -1.74
CA SER A 156 7.82 -16.00 -1.60
C SER A 156 7.09 -15.96 -0.26
N ILE A 157 5.79 -16.18 -0.28
CA ILE A 157 4.94 -16.28 0.93
C ILE A 157 4.44 -17.71 1.16
N GLY A 158 4.98 -18.68 0.43
CA GLY A 158 4.59 -20.09 0.50
C GLY A 158 5.30 -20.93 -0.56
N THR A 159 4.69 -22.01 -1.04
CA THR A 159 5.22 -22.74 -2.20
C THR A 159 4.80 -22.02 -3.47
N ALA A 160 5.71 -21.21 -4.04
CA ALA A 160 5.43 -20.43 -5.24
C ALA A 160 5.12 -21.31 -6.46
N THR A 161 4.13 -20.92 -7.27
CA THR A 161 3.84 -21.59 -8.55
C THR A 161 4.36 -20.76 -9.72
N PRO A 162 4.74 -21.39 -10.84
CA PRO A 162 5.08 -20.66 -12.06
C PRO A 162 3.93 -19.74 -12.51
N GLY A 163 4.29 -18.55 -12.97
CA GLY A 163 3.36 -17.54 -13.44
C GLY A 163 3.99 -16.16 -13.44
N THR A 164 3.20 -15.14 -13.74
CA THR A 164 3.64 -13.75 -13.70
C THR A 164 3.53 -13.19 -12.29
N VAL A 165 4.49 -12.35 -11.92
CA VAL A 165 4.40 -11.48 -10.74
C VAL A 165 4.28 -10.04 -11.23
N ALA A 166 3.21 -9.37 -10.82
CA ALA A 166 2.92 -7.99 -11.16
C ALA A 166 2.29 -7.29 -9.96
N GLY A 167 2.49 -5.99 -9.86
CA GLY A 167 1.92 -5.17 -8.81
C GLY A 167 2.15 -3.70 -9.12
N GLY A 168 1.38 -2.84 -8.48
CA GLY A 168 1.46 -1.39 -8.67
C GLY A 168 1.41 -0.69 -7.33
N ALA A 169 2.11 0.44 -7.24
CA ALA A 169 1.98 1.36 -6.13
C ALA A 169 1.87 2.78 -6.67
N VAL A 170 0.90 3.52 -6.15
CA VAL A 170 0.84 4.97 -6.25
C VAL A 170 1.60 5.52 -5.05
N PHE A 171 2.27 6.65 -5.25
CA PHE A 171 3.00 7.33 -4.20
C PHE A 171 2.59 8.80 -4.18
N ALA A 172 2.67 9.42 -3.01
CA ALA A 172 2.60 10.86 -2.87
C ALA A 172 3.80 11.34 -2.04
N VAL A 173 4.50 12.34 -2.56
CA VAL A 173 5.61 12.98 -1.85
C VAL A 173 5.07 14.25 -1.20
N THR A 174 5.11 14.30 0.13
CA THR A 174 4.73 15.47 0.90
C THR A 174 5.97 16.18 1.43
N TYR A 175 5.89 17.51 1.43
CA TYR A 175 6.93 18.39 1.95
C TYR A 175 6.54 18.78 3.37
N GLN A 176 7.51 18.77 4.27
CA GLN A 176 7.37 19.14 5.68
C GLN A 176 8.03 20.49 5.97
#